data_AF-A0A183GDG3-F1
#
_entry.id   AF-A0A183GDG3-F1
#
_cell.length_a   1.000
_cell.length_b   1.000
_cell.length_c   1.000
_cell.angle_alpha   90.00
_cell.angle_beta   90.00
_cell.angle_gamma   90.00
#
_symmetry.space_group_name_H-M   'P 1'
#
loop_
_entity.id
_entity.type
_entity.pdbx_description
1 polymer ?
#
loop_
_entity_poly.entity_id
_entity_poly.type
_entity_poly.pdbx_seq_one_letter_code
_entity_poly.pdbx_strand_id
1 'polypeptide(L)'
;MQEVNEENEDPAAKRLKTSDPSPDEAGNEVVDLTAADDGGGDNAVDRLDPGRREVLTDFMSITTAEEDAALSILESSNWDVNRALDFFFGNDHEEEENDEEEDEREEEEVQAVEESDTRSSRESGPVDLSGLEVSLVSWNIDGLDGNSLSTRTKAVYKILSKRVV
;
A
#
# COMPACT_ATOMS: atom_id res chain seq x y z
N MET A 1 -7.05 -50.08 -21.93
CA MET A 1 -5.94 -49.32 -22.52
C MET A 1 -6.40 -47.86 -22.57
N GLN A 2 -6.23 -47.00 -21.56
CA GLN A 2 -5.20 -46.94 -20.49
C GLN A 2 -3.78 -47.00 -21.09
N GLU A 3 -2.76 -46.26 -20.64
CA GLU A 3 -2.63 -45.22 -19.58
C GLU A 3 -2.47 -43.81 -20.23
N VAL A 4 -2.62 -42.62 -19.62
CA VAL A 4 -2.72 -42.09 -18.23
C VAL A 4 -1.39 -41.67 -17.55
N ASN A 5 -1.18 -40.35 -17.49
CA ASN A 5 -0.40 -39.46 -16.57
C ASN A 5 0.96 -39.83 -15.93
N GLU A 6 1.80 -38.77 -15.84
CA GLU A 6 2.73 -38.42 -14.74
C GLU A 6 3.89 -39.41 -14.45
N GLU A 7 5.04 -39.03 -13.88
CA GLU A 7 5.38 -37.91 -12.98
C GLU A 7 6.91 -37.63 -13.01
N ASN A 8 7.36 -36.53 -12.37
CA ASN A 8 8.64 -36.26 -11.65
C ASN A 8 9.93 -37.10 -11.95
N GLU A 9 11.15 -36.55 -12.02
CA GLU A 9 11.87 -35.74 -11.02
C GLU A 9 13.06 -34.94 -11.64
N ASP A 10 13.46 -33.85 -10.97
CA ASP A 10 14.65 -33.01 -11.26
C ASP A 10 15.47 -32.81 -9.95
N PRO A 11 16.60 -32.10 -9.92
CA PRO A 11 17.94 -32.56 -10.26
C PRO A 11 18.79 -33.05 -9.07
N ALA A 12 19.81 -33.85 -9.39
CA ALA A 12 20.80 -34.35 -8.42
C ALA A 12 21.62 -33.24 -7.72
N ALA A 13 21.66 -33.33 -6.39
CA ALA A 13 22.34 -32.39 -5.50
C ALA A 13 23.84 -32.19 -5.79
N LYS A 14 24.30 -30.93 -5.77
CA LYS A 14 25.72 -30.56 -5.81
C LYS A 14 26.11 -29.57 -4.71
N ARG A 15 26.41 -30.15 -3.54
CA ARG A 15 27.52 -29.81 -2.64
C ARG A 15 27.79 -28.32 -2.38
N LEU A 16 27.33 -27.86 -1.21
CA LEU A 16 27.90 -26.71 -0.52
C LEU A 16 29.43 -26.81 -0.43
N LYS A 17 30.10 -25.66 -0.57
CA LYS A 17 31.53 -25.50 -0.28
C LYS A 17 31.75 -24.14 0.38
N THR A 18 31.47 -24.10 1.67
CA THR A 18 31.78 -22.97 2.55
C THR A 18 33.29 -22.86 2.71
N SER A 19 33.82 -21.64 2.56
CA SER A 19 35.22 -21.32 2.84
C SER A 19 35.24 -20.27 3.94
N ASP A 20 35.72 -20.65 5.12
CA ASP A 20 36.03 -19.72 6.20
C ASP A 20 37.27 -18.86 5.86
N PRO A 21 37.25 -17.54 6.13
CA PRO A 21 38.44 -16.76 6.38
C PRO A 21 38.73 -16.67 7.90
N SER A 22 39.99 -16.86 8.30
CA SER A 22 40.42 -16.67 9.70
C SER A 22 40.31 -15.21 10.15
N PRO A 23 40.13 -14.95 11.46
CA PRO A 23 40.24 -13.62 12.05
C PRO A 23 41.69 -13.33 12.46
N ASP A 24 42.30 -12.26 11.94
CA ASP A 24 43.52 -11.70 12.52
C ASP A 24 43.68 -10.20 12.20
N GLU A 25 44.31 -9.52 13.16
CA GLU A 25 44.82 -8.15 13.19
C GLU A 25 43.87 -6.94 13.08
N ALA A 26 43.76 -6.29 14.24
CA ALA A 26 43.31 -4.93 14.44
C ALA A 26 44.04 -3.90 13.55
N GLY A 27 43.28 -2.98 12.96
CA GLY A 27 43.78 -1.81 12.24
C GLY A 27 42.93 -0.59 12.56
N ASN A 28 43.28 0.13 13.63
CA ASN A 28 42.68 1.42 13.97
C ASN A 28 43.31 2.53 13.12
N GLU A 29 42.60 3.04 12.12
CA GLU A 29 42.91 4.35 11.53
C GLU A 29 41.63 5.13 11.23
N VAL A 30 41.61 6.39 11.66
CA VAL A 30 40.52 7.34 11.49
C VAL A 30 40.72 8.16 10.23
N VAL A 31 39.70 8.27 9.38
CA VAL A 31 39.62 9.28 8.34
C VAL A 31 38.24 9.94 8.33
N ASP A 32 38.16 11.05 9.05
CA ASP A 32 37.15 12.08 8.85
C ASP A 32 37.36 12.74 7.47
N LEU A 33 36.32 12.73 6.64
CA LEU A 33 36.14 13.64 5.52
C LEU A 33 34.65 13.94 5.33
N THR A 34 34.09 14.73 6.24
CA THR A 34 32.87 15.49 5.96
C THR A 34 33.13 16.51 4.86
N ALA A 35 32.56 16.30 3.67
CA ALA A 35 32.60 17.26 2.56
C ALA A 35 31.20 17.86 2.37
N ALA A 36 31.10 19.14 2.72
CA ALA A 36 29.89 19.96 2.78
C ALA A 36 28.84 19.73 1.68
N ASP A 37 27.58 19.63 2.11
CA ASP A 37 26.48 20.30 1.42
C ASP A 37 25.91 21.40 2.34
N ASP A 38 25.68 22.58 1.78
CA ASP A 38 25.39 23.83 2.50
C ASP A 38 23.87 24.08 2.53
N GLY A 39 23.21 23.60 3.59
CA GLY A 39 21.76 23.68 3.74
C GLY A 39 21.35 23.82 5.20
N GLY A 40 21.28 25.06 5.69
CA GLY A 40 20.95 25.35 7.09
C GLY A 40 19.50 25.00 7.46
N GLY A 41 19.31 23.84 8.08
CA GLY A 41 18.16 23.50 8.91
C GLY A 41 18.63 23.05 10.30
N ASP A 42 17.93 23.48 11.37
CA ASP A 42 18.09 22.90 12.70
C ASP A 42 17.53 21.47 12.67
N ASN A 43 18.31 20.52 12.17
CA ASN A 43 17.93 19.11 12.03
C ASN A 43 17.62 18.51 13.41
N ALA A 44 16.34 18.42 13.78
CA ALA A 44 15.87 17.87 15.04
C ALA A 44 16.43 16.45 15.30
N VAL A 45 16.62 15.69 14.22
CA VAL A 45 17.25 14.36 14.13
C VAL A 45 18.65 14.27 14.75
N ASP A 46 19.45 15.34 14.68
CA ASP A 46 20.82 15.34 15.19
C ASP A 46 20.86 15.55 16.72
N ARG A 47 19.74 16.02 17.30
CA ARG A 47 19.51 16.10 18.76
C ARG A 47 18.90 14.82 19.35
N LEU A 48 18.52 13.84 18.54
CA LEU A 48 17.97 12.57 19.01
C LEU A 48 19.06 11.62 19.51
N ASP A 49 18.74 10.86 20.57
CA ASP A 49 19.52 9.70 20.98
C ASP A 49 19.69 8.70 19.81
N PRO A 50 20.83 8.00 19.70
CA PRO A 50 21.09 7.11 18.57
C PRO A 50 20.03 6.01 18.40
N GLY A 51 19.49 5.46 19.50
CA GLY A 51 18.40 4.47 19.43
C GLY A 51 17.06 5.05 18.99
N ARG A 52 16.81 6.36 19.20
CA ARG A 52 15.62 7.05 18.67
C ARG A 52 15.74 7.28 17.17
N ARG A 53 16.95 7.59 16.69
CA ARG A 53 17.23 7.72 15.25
C ARG A 53 17.08 6.39 14.50
N GLU A 54 17.47 5.28 15.11
CA GLU A 54 17.23 3.93 14.57
C GLU A 54 15.73 3.66 14.42
N VAL A 55 14.95 3.87 15.49
CA VAL A 55 13.47 3.75 15.50
C VAL A 55 12.79 4.65 14.45
N LEU A 56 13.24 5.90 14.30
CA LEU A 56 12.75 6.82 13.26
C LEU A 56 13.04 6.30 11.85
N THR A 57 14.27 5.85 11.61
CA THR A 57 14.70 5.33 10.31
C THR A 57 13.91 4.08 9.92
N ASP A 58 13.69 3.17 10.88
CA ASP A 58 12.91 1.95 10.69
C ASP A 58 11.46 2.27 10.34
N PHE A 59 10.79 3.12 11.13
CA PHE A 59 9.41 3.56 10.89
C PHE A 59 9.25 4.27 9.53
N MET A 60 10.15 5.19 9.17
CA MET A 60 10.12 5.87 7.87
C MET A 60 10.37 4.89 6.70
N SER A 61 11.19 3.86 6.89
CA SER A 61 11.45 2.86 5.85
C SER A 61 10.23 1.98 5.54
N ILE A 62 9.33 1.79 6.52
CA ILE A 62 8.10 1.00 6.40
C ILE A 62 6.94 1.87 5.86
N THR A 63 6.75 3.06 6.43
CA THR A 63 5.59 3.92 6.13
C THR A 63 5.80 4.86 4.94
N THR A 64 7.05 5.13 4.56
CA THR A 64 7.43 6.22 3.65
C THR A 64 6.95 7.63 4.09
N ALA A 65 6.58 7.78 5.36
CA ALA A 65 6.15 9.06 5.92
C ALA A 65 7.29 10.09 5.93
N GLU A 66 6.92 11.37 5.81
CA GLU A 66 7.86 12.49 5.96
C GLU A 66 8.39 12.57 7.41
N GLU A 67 9.62 13.05 7.58
CA GLU A 67 10.34 13.01 8.85
C GLU A 67 9.60 13.72 9.99
N ASP A 68 9.05 14.91 9.76
CA ASP A 68 8.28 15.66 10.76
C ASP A 68 7.00 14.91 11.20
N ALA A 69 6.34 14.22 10.27
CA ALA A 69 5.15 13.41 10.57
C ALA A 69 5.53 12.14 11.37
N ALA A 70 6.60 11.45 10.94
CA ALA A 70 7.13 10.29 11.64
C ALA A 70 7.57 10.64 13.08
N LEU A 71 8.23 11.79 13.29
CA LEU A 71 8.59 12.29 14.61
C LEU A 71 7.36 12.52 15.49
N SER A 72 6.33 13.22 14.98
CA SER A 72 5.08 13.47 15.71
C SER A 72 4.39 12.18 16.17
N ILE A 73 4.33 11.18 15.28
CA ILE A 73 3.73 9.87 15.58
C ILE A 73 4.57 9.10 16.60
N LEU A 74 5.89 9.03 16.43
CA LEU A 74 6.78 8.32 17.36
C LEU A 74 6.86 8.97 18.74
N GLU A 75 6.77 10.30 18.84
CA GLU A 75 6.67 10.98 20.13
C GLU A 75 5.37 10.63 20.85
N SER A 76 4.24 10.55 20.14
CA SER A 76 2.95 10.16 20.71
C SER A 76 2.83 8.66 21.03
N SER A 77 3.51 7.78 20.29
CA SER A 77 3.58 6.32 20.56
C SER A 77 4.56 5.93 21.68
N ASN A 78 5.26 6.89 22.29
CA ASN A 78 6.39 6.69 23.21
C ASN A 78 7.59 5.95 22.59
N TRP A 79 7.85 6.15 21.31
CA TRP A 79 8.92 5.54 20.51
C TRP A 79 8.80 4.02 20.36
N ASP A 80 7.58 3.48 20.45
CA ASP A 80 7.27 2.10 20.04
C ASP A 80 6.87 2.09 18.57
N VAL A 81 7.65 1.38 17.74
CA VAL A 81 7.43 1.26 16.28
C VAL A 81 6.12 0.54 15.98
N ASN A 82 5.81 -0.55 16.67
CA ASN A 82 4.61 -1.35 16.34
C ASN A 82 3.36 -0.52 16.64
N ARG A 83 3.33 0.13 17.82
CA ARG A 83 2.24 1.03 18.19
C ARG A 83 2.13 2.25 17.27
N ALA A 84 3.26 2.76 16.77
CA ALA A 84 3.27 3.84 15.77
C ALA A 84 2.70 3.37 14.42
N LEU A 85 2.98 2.15 14.00
CA LEU A 85 2.43 1.55 12.77
C LEU A 85 0.93 1.23 12.93
N ASP A 86 0.53 0.66 14.07
CA ASP A 86 -0.88 0.43 14.41
C ASP A 86 -1.66 1.74 14.43
N PHE A 87 -1.09 2.83 14.94
CA PHE A 87 -1.68 4.16 14.84
C PHE A 87 -1.72 4.67 13.39
N PHE A 88 -0.58 4.64 12.68
CA PHE A 88 -0.46 5.19 11.31
C PHE A 88 -1.35 4.49 10.28
N PHE A 89 -1.59 3.19 10.42
CA PHE A 89 -2.47 2.42 9.53
C PHE A 89 -3.87 2.14 10.10
N GLY A 90 -4.06 2.24 11.41
CA GLY A 90 -5.35 2.00 12.07
C GLY A 90 -6.24 3.24 12.14
N ASN A 91 -5.68 4.44 12.14
CA ASN A 91 -6.47 5.68 12.18
C ASN A 91 -7.32 5.92 10.92
N ASP A 92 -7.01 5.24 9.81
CA ASP A 92 -7.78 5.26 8.56
C ASP A 92 -9.12 4.48 8.64
N HIS A 93 -9.39 3.76 9.75
CA HIS A 93 -10.56 2.86 9.86
C HIS A 93 -11.56 3.19 10.98
N GLU A 94 -11.23 4.05 11.95
CA GLU A 94 -12.09 4.28 13.14
C GLU A 94 -12.89 5.61 13.13
N GLU A 95 -12.65 6.53 12.19
CA GLU A 95 -13.39 7.82 12.14
C GLU A 95 -14.77 7.75 11.42
N GLU A 96 -15.17 6.61 10.84
CA GLU A 96 -16.49 6.42 10.22
C GLU A 96 -17.53 5.68 11.11
N GLU A 97 -17.17 5.08 12.25
CA GLU A 97 -18.06 4.20 13.05
C GLU A 97 -18.58 4.80 14.38
N ASN A 98 -18.68 6.13 14.52
CA ASN A 98 -19.14 6.77 15.76
C ASN A 98 -20.36 7.71 15.60
N ASP A 99 -21.24 7.40 14.65
CA ASP A 99 -22.65 7.82 14.68
C ASP A 99 -23.54 6.56 14.56
N GLU A 100 -24.54 6.48 15.44
CA GLU A 100 -25.61 5.44 15.52
C GLU A 100 -25.27 4.09 16.20
N GLU A 101 -25.22 4.10 17.54
CA GLU A 101 -25.52 2.92 18.38
C GLU A 101 -26.98 2.44 18.21
N GLU A 102 -27.22 1.15 18.48
CA GLU A 102 -28.53 0.48 18.68
C GLU A 102 -29.50 0.33 17.48
N ASP A 103 -29.46 -0.84 16.81
CA ASP A 103 -30.61 -1.78 16.90
C ASP A 103 -30.19 -3.25 16.63
N GLU A 104 -31.05 -4.19 17.04
CA GLU A 104 -30.73 -5.60 17.25
C GLU A 104 -31.07 -6.55 16.07
N ARG A 105 -30.17 -7.51 15.80
CA ARG A 105 -30.40 -8.89 15.27
C ARG A 105 -31.16 -9.06 13.92
N GLU A 106 -30.56 -9.79 12.98
CA GLU A 106 -30.76 -11.25 12.80
C GLU A 106 -29.78 -11.80 11.73
N GLU A 107 -29.71 -13.12 11.60
CA GLU A 107 -28.71 -13.86 10.81
C GLU A 107 -29.05 -13.92 9.31
N GLU A 108 -28.04 -14.00 8.42
CA GLU A 108 -27.94 -14.92 7.25
C GLU A 108 -27.01 -14.40 6.11
N GLU A 109 -25.85 -15.04 6.00
CA GLU A 109 -25.15 -15.46 4.78
C GLU A 109 -25.33 -14.66 3.44
N VAL A 110 -24.33 -13.88 3.02
CA VAL A 110 -23.42 -14.22 1.90
C VAL A 110 -22.25 -13.23 1.76
N GLN A 111 -21.01 -13.72 1.72
CA GLN A 111 -19.84 -12.93 1.32
C GLN A 111 -19.75 -12.82 -0.21
N ALA A 112 -20.02 -11.64 -0.75
CA ALA A 112 -19.54 -11.24 -2.07
C ALA A 112 -18.37 -10.27 -1.87
N VAL A 113 -17.14 -10.78 -1.93
CA VAL A 113 -15.93 -9.95 -1.84
C VAL A 113 -15.71 -9.25 -3.17
N GLU A 114 -16.19 -8.01 -3.31
CA GLU A 114 -15.80 -7.11 -4.40
C GLU A 114 -14.48 -6.42 -4.05
N GLU A 115 -13.35 -7.07 -4.35
CA GLU A 115 -12.06 -6.37 -4.43
C GLU A 115 -12.07 -5.42 -5.63
N SER A 116 -12.31 -4.13 -5.38
CA SER A 116 -12.10 -3.03 -6.32
C SER A 116 -11.22 -1.97 -5.69
N ASP A 117 -9.95 -2.31 -5.56
CA ASP A 117 -8.89 -1.43 -5.04
C ASP A 117 -8.60 -0.28 -6.04
N THR A 118 -9.44 0.76 -6.04
CA THR A 118 -9.15 2.03 -6.72
C THR A 118 -8.69 3.09 -5.73
N ARG A 119 -7.54 2.84 -5.09
CA ARG A 119 -6.88 3.81 -4.20
C ARG A 119 -6.45 5.03 -5.00
N SER A 120 -7.18 6.12 -4.83
CA SER A 120 -6.74 7.48 -5.21
C SER A 120 -6.87 8.43 -4.03
N SER A 121 -6.42 8.00 -2.85
CA SER A 121 -6.19 8.91 -1.73
C SER A 121 -4.94 9.74 -2.01
N ARG A 122 -5.18 10.98 -2.43
CA ARG A 122 -4.28 12.09 -2.21
C ARG A 122 -5.17 13.19 -1.66
N GLU A 123 -5.10 13.42 -0.34
CA GLU A 123 -5.70 14.60 0.28
C GLU A 123 -5.11 15.86 -0.36
N SER A 124 -5.84 16.33 -1.36
CA SER A 124 -5.58 17.59 -2.02
C SER A 124 -6.44 18.61 -1.29
N GLY A 125 -5.79 19.64 -0.72
CA GLY A 125 -6.50 20.77 -0.10
C GLY A 125 -7.58 21.34 -1.05
N PRO A 126 -8.60 22.01 -0.48
CA PRO A 126 -9.96 22.13 -1.02
C PRO A 126 -10.03 22.13 -2.55
N VAL A 127 -10.31 20.96 -3.12
CA VAL A 127 -10.30 20.75 -4.57
C VAL A 127 -11.40 21.59 -5.18
N ASP A 128 -11.01 22.54 -6.04
CA ASP A 128 -11.96 23.32 -6.82
C ASP A 128 -12.55 22.43 -7.93
N LEU A 129 -13.69 21.81 -7.60
CA LEU A 129 -14.49 21.01 -8.52
C LEU A 129 -15.34 21.87 -9.48
N SER A 130 -15.18 23.20 -9.51
CA SER A 130 -15.98 24.06 -10.38
C SER A 130 -15.70 23.77 -11.86
N GLY A 131 -16.76 23.39 -12.58
CA GLY A 131 -16.67 22.95 -13.99
C GLY A 131 -16.33 21.48 -14.20
N LEU A 132 -16.18 20.66 -13.14
CA LEU A 132 -16.13 19.21 -13.28
C LEU A 132 -17.54 18.64 -13.43
N GLU A 133 -17.90 18.20 -14.64
CA GLU A 133 -19.14 17.46 -14.91
C GLU A 133 -18.82 15.96 -15.12
N VAL A 134 -19.35 15.10 -14.23
CA VAL A 134 -19.18 13.64 -14.33
C VAL A 134 -20.53 13.00 -14.71
N SER A 135 -20.51 12.14 -15.73
CA SER A 135 -21.70 11.43 -16.23
C SER A 135 -21.48 9.93 -16.17
N LEU A 136 -22.14 9.27 -15.21
CA LEU A 136 -22.07 7.82 -15.00
C LEU A 136 -23.26 7.12 -15.66
N VAL A 137 -23.00 6.03 -16.39
CA VAL A 137 -24.04 5.19 -17.00
C VAL A 137 -23.74 3.72 -16.71
N SER A 138 -24.61 3.07 -15.96
CA SER A 138 -24.62 1.61 -15.78
C SER A 138 -25.74 0.98 -16.61
N TRP A 139 -25.46 -0.14 -17.30
CA TRP A 139 -26.45 -0.86 -18.09
C TRP A 139 -26.04 -2.34 -18.22
N ASN A 140 -26.90 -3.25 -17.76
CA ASN A 140 -26.81 -4.67 -18.15
C ASN A 140 -27.15 -4.83 -19.63
N ILE A 141 -26.14 -5.19 -20.43
CA ILE A 141 -26.23 -5.34 -21.89
C ILE A 141 -26.66 -6.74 -22.36
N ASP A 142 -27.00 -7.65 -21.43
CA ASP A 142 -27.54 -8.99 -21.72
C ASP A 142 -26.71 -9.80 -22.74
N GLY A 143 -25.42 -9.94 -22.45
CA GLY A 143 -24.46 -10.62 -23.32
C GLY A 143 -24.64 -12.14 -23.45
N LEU A 144 -25.53 -12.74 -22.66
CA LEU A 144 -25.80 -14.18 -22.67
C LEU A 144 -26.82 -14.59 -23.75
N ASP A 145 -27.74 -13.69 -24.15
CA ASP A 145 -28.62 -13.95 -25.29
C ASP A 145 -27.86 -13.79 -26.63
N GLY A 146 -27.58 -14.92 -27.26
CA GLY A 146 -26.95 -15.00 -28.58
C GLY A 146 -27.84 -14.46 -29.71
N ASN A 147 -29.14 -14.28 -29.51
CA ASN A 147 -30.02 -13.74 -30.54
C ASN A 147 -29.65 -12.29 -30.87
N SER A 148 -29.28 -12.07 -32.13
CA SER A 148 -28.96 -10.74 -32.66
C SER A 148 -27.88 -9.98 -31.88
N LEU A 149 -27.03 -10.67 -31.09
CA LEU A 149 -26.06 -10.07 -30.17
C LEU A 149 -25.22 -8.97 -30.84
N SER A 150 -24.59 -9.25 -31.99
CA SER A 150 -23.80 -8.26 -32.74
C SER A 150 -24.59 -6.98 -33.10
N THR A 151 -25.90 -7.11 -33.40
CA THR A 151 -26.78 -5.98 -33.68
C THR A 151 -27.14 -5.22 -32.40
N ARG A 152 -27.43 -5.93 -31.30
CA ARG A 152 -27.71 -5.34 -29.98
C ARG A 152 -26.51 -4.56 -29.47
N THR A 153 -25.30 -5.15 -29.46
CA THR A 153 -24.05 -4.47 -29.07
C THR A 153 -23.74 -3.24 -29.93
N LYS A 154 -23.93 -3.31 -31.26
CA LYS A 154 -23.79 -2.14 -32.15
C LYS A 154 -24.81 -1.04 -31.86
N ALA A 155 -26.03 -1.40 -31.45
CA ALA A 155 -27.05 -0.44 -31.04
C ALA A 155 -26.68 0.23 -29.70
N VAL A 156 -26.22 -0.53 -28.70
CA VAL A 156 -25.70 -0.03 -27.42
C VAL A 156 -24.57 0.97 -27.66
N TYR A 157 -23.55 0.59 -28.46
CA TYR A 157 -22.46 1.50 -28.84
C TYR A 157 -23.00 2.81 -29.44
N LYS A 158 -23.92 2.72 -30.42
CA LYS A 158 -24.54 3.88 -31.07
C LYS A 158 -25.39 4.75 -30.12
N ILE A 159 -25.85 4.22 -28.98
CA ILE A 159 -26.54 4.98 -27.93
C ILE A 159 -25.51 5.71 -27.05
N LEU A 160 -24.45 5.02 -26.62
CA LEU A 160 -23.40 5.59 -25.78
C LEU A 160 -22.62 6.70 -26.51
N SER A 161 -22.21 6.48 -27.77
CA SER A 161 -21.52 7.48 -28.60
C SER A 161 -22.36 8.72 -28.95
N LYS A 162 -23.65 8.76 -28.58
CA LYS A 162 -24.52 9.94 -28.71
C LYS A 162 -24.68 10.74 -27.42
N ARG A 163 -24.28 10.17 -26.27
CA ARG A 163 -24.41 10.82 -24.95
C ARG A 163 -23.13 11.51 -24.49
N VAL A 164 -21.98 11.14 -25.04
CA VAL A 164 -20.74 11.90 -24.85
C VAL A 164 -20.85 13.17 -25.68
N VAL A 165 -20.97 14.31 -24.99
CA VAL A 165 -20.98 15.68 -25.52
C VAL A 165 -19.71 16.35 -25.05
#